data_AF-A0A1G3ZR45-F1
#
_entry.id   AF-A0A1G3ZR45-F1
#
_cell.length_a   1.000
_cell.length_b   1.000
_cell.length_c   1.000
_cell.angle_alpha   90.00
_cell.angle_beta   90.00
_cell.angle_gamma   90.00
#
_symmetry.space_group_name_H-M   'P 1'
#
loop_
_entity.id
_entity.type
_entity.pdbx_description
1 polymer ?
#
loop_
_entity_poly.entity_id
_entity_poly.type
_entity_poly.pdbx_seq_one_letter_code
_entity_poly.pdbx_strand_id
1 'polypeptide(L)'
;MRDDYLQEARKKVDDPYVLVNVVSQRVKQLKRGSRPLVESLEKLAPEDLALREIIEGKISFEHVLVEPPEYPRRGLASWSSAA
;
A
#
# COMPACT_ATOMS: atom_id res chain seq x y z
N MET A 1 4.20 0.73 14.49
CA MET A 1 4.43 1.62 13.34
C MET A 1 5.12 2.85 13.87
N ARG A 2 6.37 3.05 13.50
CA ARG A 2 7.14 4.23 13.88
C ARG A 2 6.90 5.38 12.89
N ASP A 3 6.72 6.60 13.38
CA ASP A 3 6.37 7.76 12.54
C ASP A 3 7.50 8.17 11.59
N ASP A 4 8.76 7.99 12.00
CA ASP A 4 9.95 8.24 11.19
C ASP A 4 9.95 7.42 9.90
N TYR A 5 9.64 6.13 9.98
CA TYR A 5 9.56 5.26 8.79
C TYR A 5 8.43 5.68 7.85
N LEU A 6 7.32 6.17 8.39
CA LEU A 6 6.24 6.67 7.56
C LEU A 6 6.67 7.93 6.79
N GLN A 7 7.37 8.87 7.43
CA GLN A 7 7.85 10.08 6.76
C GLN A 7 8.88 9.77 5.67
N GLU A 8 9.81 8.85 5.92
CA GLU A 8 10.81 8.44 4.92
C GLU A 8 10.18 7.66 3.76
N ALA A 9 9.19 6.79 4.02
CA ALA A 9 8.50 6.06 2.98
C ALA A 9 7.70 6.98 2.05
N ARG A 10 7.14 8.08 2.55
CA ARG A 10 6.45 9.10 1.74
C ARG A 10 7.38 9.84 0.77
N LYS A 11 8.69 9.84 1.01
CA LYS A 11 9.68 10.37 0.05
C LYS A 11 9.97 9.40 -1.09
N LYS A 12 9.57 8.12 -0.95
CA LYS A 12 9.72 7.08 -1.98
C LYS A 12 8.43 6.84 -2.75
N VAL A 13 7.30 6.99 -2.08
CA VAL A 13 5.95 6.82 -2.65
C VAL A 13 5.16 8.10 -2.37
N ASP A 14 5.04 8.95 -3.39
CA ASP A 14 4.38 10.26 -3.25
C ASP A 14 2.87 10.13 -2.99
N ASP A 15 2.21 9.19 -3.67
CA ASP A 15 0.77 8.97 -3.52
C ASP A 15 0.48 8.20 -2.21
N PRO A 16 -0.26 8.81 -1.26
CA PRO A 16 -0.59 8.17 0.01
C PRO A 16 -1.48 6.92 -0.16
N TYR A 17 -2.34 6.87 -1.17
CA TYR A 17 -3.18 5.70 -1.44
C TYR A 17 -2.34 4.52 -1.95
N VAL A 18 -1.37 4.80 -2.82
CA VAL A 18 -0.40 3.79 -3.28
C VAL A 18 0.43 3.29 -2.11
N LEU A 19 0.94 4.19 -1.26
CA LEU A 19 1.73 3.82 -0.09
C LEU A 19 0.95 2.88 0.84
N VAL A 20 -0.29 3.22 1.17
CA VAL A 20 -1.16 2.39 2.01
C VAL A 20 -1.40 1.01 1.39
N ASN A 21 -1.66 0.95 0.08
CA ASN A 21 -1.89 -0.32 -0.62
C ASN A 21 -0.64 -1.20 -0.61
N VAL A 22 0.52 -0.65 -0.93
CA VAL A 22 1.81 -1.37 -0.97
C VAL A 22 2.16 -1.90 0.42
N VAL A 23 2.07 -1.06 1.46
CA VAL A 23 2.33 -1.48 2.85
C VAL A 23 1.36 -2.58 3.26
N SER A 24 0.06 -2.41 2.98
CA SER A 24 -0.97 -3.40 3.35
C SER A 24 -0.74 -4.75 2.69
N GLN A 25 -0.41 -4.75 1.40
CA GLN A 25 -0.12 -5.97 0.65
C GLN A 25 1.14 -6.65 1.19
N ARG A 26 2.19 -5.89 1.48
CA ARG A 26 3.43 -6.47 1.99
C ARG A 26 3.29 -7.03 3.40
N VAL A 27 2.60 -6.31 4.28
CA VAL A 27 2.29 -6.78 5.64
C VAL A 27 1.55 -8.12 5.60
N LYS A 28 0.58 -8.29 4.69
CA LYS A 28 -0.13 -9.57 4.50
C LYS A 28 0.81 -10.70 4.09
N GLN A 29 1.78 -10.42 3.22
CA GLN A 29 2.78 -11.42 2.81
C GLN A 29 3.68 -11.83 3.98
N LEU A 30 4.18 -10.85 4.75
CA LEU A 30 5.02 -11.11 5.93
C LEU A 30 4.26 -11.93 6.99
N LYS A 31 3.00 -11.59 7.25
CA LYS A 31 2.13 -12.35 8.18
C LYS A 31 1.85 -13.79 7.71
N ARG A 32 1.95 -14.06 6.40
CA ARG A 32 1.87 -15.41 5.80
C ARG A 32 3.21 -16.17 5.80
N GLY A 33 4.27 -15.59 6.36
CA GLY A 33 5.59 -16.22 6.45
C GLY A 33 6.52 -15.90 5.27
N SER A 34 6.20 -14.91 4.44
CA SER A 34 7.15 -14.42 3.43
C SER A 34 8.42 -13.91 4.10
N ARG A 35 9.58 -14.22 3.49
CA ARG A 35 10.87 -13.78 4.01
C ARG A 35 10.99 -12.25 3.91
N PRO A 36 11.45 -11.57 4.98
CA PRO A 36 11.83 -10.15 4.91
C PRO A 36 12.94 -9.91 3.88
N LEU A 37 12.86 -8.79 3.16
CA LEU A 37 13.86 -8.36 2.17
C LEU A 37 14.93 -7.46 2.80
N VAL A 38 14.67 -6.96 4.00
CA VAL A 38 15.58 -6.14 4.80
C VAL A 38 15.93 -6.89 6.07
N GLU A 39 17.22 -6.93 6.39
CA GLU A 39 17.70 -7.49 7.65
C GLU A 39 17.55 -6.48 8.79
N SER A 40 17.15 -6.98 9.95
CA SER A 40 17.06 -6.20 11.18
C SER A 40 17.58 -7.04 12.33
N LEU A 41 18.46 -6.45 13.14
CA LEU A 41 18.96 -7.06 14.37
C LEU A 41 17.85 -7.18 15.43
N GLU A 42 16.84 -6.30 15.34
CA GLU A 42 15.65 -6.32 16.19
C GLU A 42 14.48 -7.03 15.50
N LYS A 43 13.62 -7.67 16.31
CA LYS A 43 12.35 -8.23 15.85
C LYS A 43 11.33 -7.10 15.62
N LEU A 44 11.30 -6.58 14.39
CA LEU A 44 10.37 -5.54 13.98
C LEU A 44 8.96 -6.07 13.76
N ALA A 45 7.97 -5.19 13.92
CA ALA A 45 6.61 -5.48 13.50
C ALA A 45 6.55 -5.58 11.96
N PRO A 46 5.63 -6.38 11.38
CA PRO A 46 5.47 -6.50 9.93
C PRO A 46 5.26 -5.15 9.22
N GLU A 47 4.57 -4.22 9.88
CA GLU A 47 4.31 -2.87 9.39
C GLU A 47 5.60 -2.06 9.26
N ASP A 48 6.47 -2.14 10.27
CA ASP A 48 7.76 -1.43 10.27
C ASP A 48 8.73 -2.05 9.25
N LEU A 49 8.71 -3.38 9.11
CA LEU A 49 9.47 -4.10 8.08
C LEU A 49 9.05 -3.68 6.66
N ALA A 50 7.74 -3.66 6.38
CA ALA A 50 7.23 -3.25 5.09
C ALA A 50 7.64 -1.81 4.74
N LEU A 51 7.55 -0.88 5.70
CA LEU A 51 7.98 0.50 5.49
C LEU A 51 9.49 0.58 5.19
N ARG A 52 10.33 -0.16 5.92
CA ARG A 52 11.77 -0.21 5.66
C ARG A 52 12.11 -0.76 4.28
N GLU A 53 11.43 -1.83 3.85
CA GLU A 53 11.62 -2.38 2.52
C GLU A 53 11.24 -1.37 1.41
N ILE A 54 10.24 -0.50 1.64
CA ILE A 54 9.92 0.62 0.73
C ILE A 54 11.02 1.68 0.76
N ILE A 55 11.48 2.10 1.95
CA ILE A 55 12.55 3.09 2.11
C ILE A 55 13.83 2.64 1.40
N GLU A 56 14.17 1.36 1.49
CA GLU A 56 15.34 0.75 0.85
C GLU A 56 15.11 0.40 -0.64
N GLY A 57 13.92 0.66 -1.19
CA GLY A 57 13.60 0.43 -2.59
C GLY A 57 13.55 -1.05 -2.98
N LYS A 58 13.30 -1.94 -2.02
CA LYS A 58 13.23 -3.40 -2.24
C LYS A 58 11.87 -3.86 -2.78
N ILE A 59 10.86 -3.01 -2.73
CA ILE A 59 9.50 -3.28 -3.20
C ILE A 59 9.21 -2.44 -4.44
N SER A 60 8.83 -3.10 -5.53
CA SER A 60 8.34 -2.45 -6.74
C SER A 60 6.83 -2.19 -6.63
N PHE A 61 6.38 -0.97 -6.97
CA PHE A 61 4.98 -0.56 -6.90
C PHE A 61 4.45 0.11 -8.18
N GLU A 62 5.22 0.09 -9.27
CA GLU A 62 4.89 0.74 -10.55
C GLU A 62 3.60 0.23 -11.21
N HIS A 63 3.06 -0.92 -10.79
CA HIS A 63 1.96 -1.62 -11.47
C HIS A 63 0.72 -1.82 -10.58
N VAL A 64 0.47 -0.96 -9.60
CA VAL A 64 -0.82 -0.98 -8.91
C VAL A 64 -1.85 -0.30 -9.81
N LEU A 65 -2.46 -1.08 -10.71
CA LEU A 65 -3.72 -0.69 -11.33
C LEU A 65 -4.76 -0.59 -10.21
N VAL A 66 -4.98 0.63 -9.74
CA VAL A 66 -6.14 0.93 -8.91
C VAL A 66 -7.32 0.87 -9.86
N GLU A 67 -7.89 -0.32 -10.04
CA GLU A 67 -9.25 -0.36 -10.57
C GLU A 67 -10.11 0.46 -9.62
N PRO A 68 -10.76 1.53 -10.11
CA PRO A 68 -11.63 2.31 -9.24
C PRO A 68 -12.61 1.34 -8.59
N PRO A 69 -12.90 1.50 -7.29
CA PRO A 69 -13.86 0.61 -6.63
C PRO A 69 -15.10 0.57 -7.52
N GLU A 70 -15.50 -0.62 -7.94
CA GLU A 70 -16.74 -0.81 -8.69
C GLU A 70 -17.84 -0.21 -7.82
N TYR A 71 -18.21 1.05 -8.10
CA TYR A 71 -19.39 1.64 -7.51
C TYR A 71 -20.52 0.76 -8.02
N PRO A 72 -21.25 0.07 -7.13
CA PRO A 72 -22.36 -0.75 -7.58
C PRO A 72 -23.24 0.17 -8.43
N ARG A 73 -23.47 -0.17 -9.70
CA ARG A 73 -24.37 0.56 -10.61
C ARG A 73 -25.83 0.44 -10.18
N ARG A 74 -26.11 0.59 -8.88
CA ARG A 74 -27.45 0.66 -8.33
C ARG A 74 -27.85 2.14 -8.34
N GLY A 75 -28.32 2.63 -9.48
CA GLY A 75 -29.02 3.91 -9.52
C GLY A 75 -28.96 4.76 -10.80
N LEU A 76 -28.18 4.42 -11.83
CA LEU A 76 -28.16 5.19 -13.09
C LEU A 76 -29.16 4.62 -14.12
N ALA A 77 -30.42 4.48 -13.72
CA ALA A 77 -31.51 4.05 -14.61
C ALA A 77 -32.71 5.01 -14.64
N SER A 78 -32.60 6.24 -14.10
CA SER A 78 -33.75 7.17 -14.13
C SER A 78 -33.46 8.62 -14.46
N TRP A 79 -32.20 9.04 -14.66
CA TRP A 79 -31.89 10.42 -15.06
C TRP A 79 -31.21 10.48 -16.42
N SER A 80 -31.99 10.24 -17.48
CA SER A 80 -31.71 10.80 -18.81
C SER A 80 -33.01 10.93 -19.58
N SER A 81 -33.74 12.01 -19.29
CA SER A 81 -34.26 12.97 -20.29
C SER A 81 -35.38 13.80 -19.66
N ALA A 82 -34.96 14.86 -18.97
CA ALA A 82 -35.69 16.11 -18.94
C ALA A 82 -34.79 17.15 -19.59
N ALA A 83 -34.85 17.22 -20.93
CA ALA A 83 -34.48 18.34 -21.79
C ALA A 83 -35.02 18.03 -23.19
#